data_AF-A0A8H5CK06-F1
#
_entry.id   AF-A0A8H5CK06-F1
#
_cell.length_a   1.000
_cell.length_b   1.000
_cell.length_c   1.000
_cell.angle_alpha   90.00
_cell.angle_beta   90.00
_cell.angle_gamma   90.00
#
_symmetry.space_group_name_H-M   'P 1'
#
loop_
_entity.id
_entity.type
_entity.pdbx_description
1 polymer ?
#
loop_
_entity_poly.entity_id
_entity_poly.type
_entity_poly.pdbx_seq_one_letter_code
_entity_poly.pdbx_strand_id
1 'polypeptide(L)'
;MASTILDQNSARTGLEEINLVSIMMGDGLTDWLTMLPYYYDMTWTPASVPPVLDIKTCVAMKAAVPRCEKWLYDSCKEVFDSIGCAVAVKFCADNIGLPFNSTGLNAWDMTKICEGIEDNCYPETSGVDAV
;
A
#
# COMPACT_ATOMS: atom_id res chain seq x y z
N MET A 1 -7.86 16.25 0.72
CA MET A 1 -7.18 17.56 0.59
C MET A 1 -7.46 18.20 -0.76
N ALA A 2 -7.11 17.58 -1.89
CA ALA A 2 -7.41 18.14 -3.21
C ALA A 2 -8.91 18.40 -3.44
N SER A 3 -9.76 17.41 -3.15
CA SER A 3 -11.23 17.58 -3.21
C SER A 3 -11.71 18.73 -2.33
N THR A 4 -11.20 18.82 -1.09
CA THR A 4 -11.54 19.88 -0.15
C THR A 4 -11.23 21.28 -0.68
N ILE A 5 -10.12 21.46 -1.41
CA ILE A 5 -9.80 22.75 -2.04
C ILE A 5 -10.89 23.12 -3.05
N LEU A 6 -11.30 22.18 -3.90
CA LEU A 6 -12.34 22.40 -4.90
C LEU A 6 -13.70 22.71 -4.25
N ASP A 7 -14.08 21.93 -3.23
CA ASP A 7 -15.32 22.12 -2.48
C ASP A 7 -15.35 23.50 -1.82
N GLN A 8 -14.25 23.92 -1.20
CA GLN A 8 -14.17 25.20 -0.48
C GLN A 8 -14.07 26.41 -1.41
N ASN A 9 -13.41 26.30 -2.57
CA ASN A 9 -13.42 27.36 -3.58
C ASN A 9 -14.85 27.67 -4.04
N SER A 10 -15.69 26.64 -4.19
CA SER A 10 -17.09 26.82 -4.58
C SER A 10 -17.99 27.39 -3.47
N ALA A 11 -17.63 27.18 -2.20
CA ALA A 11 -18.50 27.45 -1.04
C ALA A 11 -18.21 28.79 -0.35
N ARG A 12 -17.02 29.38 -0.55
CA ARG A 12 -16.58 30.57 0.18
C ARG A 12 -16.75 31.82 -0.68
N THR A 13 -17.46 32.82 -0.17
CA THR A 13 -17.63 34.11 -0.83
C THR A 13 -16.66 35.15 -0.27
N GLY A 14 -16.14 36.03 -1.13
CA GLY A 14 -15.27 37.14 -0.73
C GLY A 14 -13.83 36.77 -0.37
N LEU A 15 -13.39 35.56 -0.72
CA LEU A 15 -12.01 35.11 -0.54
C LEU A 15 -11.45 34.68 -1.90
N GLU A 16 -10.14 34.83 -2.05
CA GLU A 16 -9.44 34.39 -3.26
C GLU A 16 -9.44 32.86 -3.33
N GLU A 17 -9.76 32.33 -4.52
CA GLU A 17 -9.75 30.90 -4.79
C GLU A 17 -8.31 30.36 -4.79
N ILE A 18 -8.13 29.17 -4.24
CA ILE A 18 -6.85 28.47 -4.35
C ILE A 18 -6.80 27.80 -5.73
N ASN A 19 -5.90 28.24 -6.59
CA ASN A 19 -5.72 27.67 -7.92
C ASN A 19 -4.98 26.32 -7.86
N LEU A 20 -5.71 25.23 -7.62
CA LEU A 20 -5.18 23.86 -7.66
C LEU A 20 -4.94 23.43 -9.11
N VAL A 21 -3.69 23.45 -9.56
CA VAL A 21 -3.32 23.09 -10.94
C VAL A 21 -3.09 21.59 -11.12
N SER A 22 -2.44 20.94 -10.16
CA SER A 22 -2.14 19.51 -10.22
C SER A 22 -1.85 18.92 -8.84
N ILE A 23 -1.85 17.59 -8.77
CA ILE A 23 -1.36 16.82 -7.62
C ILE A 23 -0.26 15.87 -8.09
N MET A 24 0.75 15.67 -7.24
CA MET A 24 1.78 14.65 -7.42
C MET A 24 1.75 13.72 -6.22
N MET A 25 1.72 12.42 -6.48
CA MET A 25 1.76 11.38 -5.46
C MET A 25 2.89 10.41 -5.82
N GLY A 26 3.92 10.35 -5.00
CA GLY A 26 4.96 9.32 -5.08
C GLY A 26 4.65 8.19 -4.09
N ASP A 27 4.83 6.94 -4.52
CA ASP A 27 4.68 5.72 -3.72
C ASP A 27 3.41 5.68 -2.84
N GLY A 28 2.34 6.29 -3.36
CA GLY A 28 1.11 6.49 -2.62
C GLY A 28 0.20 5.26 -2.66
N LEU A 29 -0.43 4.97 -1.52
CA LEU A 29 -1.46 3.96 -1.45
C LEU A 29 -2.83 4.54 -1.84
N THR A 30 -3.32 4.16 -3.01
CA THR A 30 -4.53 4.74 -3.61
C THR A 30 -5.67 3.74 -3.80
N ASP A 31 -5.36 2.48 -4.09
CA ASP A 31 -6.36 1.44 -4.35
C ASP A 31 -5.93 0.10 -3.74
N TRP A 32 -6.56 -0.27 -2.62
CA TRP A 32 -6.31 -1.54 -1.96
C TRP A 32 -6.62 -2.75 -2.85
N LEU A 33 -7.60 -2.63 -3.77
CA LEU A 33 -8.04 -3.73 -4.64
C LEU A 33 -6.92 -4.23 -5.53
N THR A 34 -6.12 -3.32 -6.08
CA THR A 34 -5.03 -3.65 -7.00
C THR A 34 -3.69 -3.76 -6.26
N MET A 35 -3.45 -2.93 -5.24
CA MET A 35 -2.14 -2.87 -4.59
C MET A 35 -1.83 -4.08 -3.71
N LEU A 36 -2.79 -4.60 -2.94
CA LEU A 36 -2.52 -5.74 -2.03
C LEU A 36 -2.18 -7.04 -2.77
N PRO A 37 -2.94 -7.48 -3.80
CA PRO A 37 -2.56 -8.64 -4.58
C PRO A 37 -1.18 -8.50 -5.24
N TYR A 38 -0.79 -7.28 -5.61
CA TYR A 38 0.47 -7.01 -6.32
C TYR A 38 1.73 -7.29 -5.47
N TYR A 39 1.61 -7.40 -4.15
CA TYR A 39 2.72 -7.85 -3.29
C TYR A 39 3.24 -9.24 -3.70
N TYR A 40 2.38 -10.11 -4.23
CA TYR A 40 2.82 -11.40 -4.77
C TYR A 40 3.76 -11.21 -5.98
N ASP A 41 3.38 -10.38 -6.94
CA ASP A 41 4.22 -10.17 -8.12
C ASP A 41 5.54 -9.48 -7.75
N MET A 42 5.50 -8.48 -6.87
CA MET A 42 6.70 -7.75 -6.41
C MET A 42 7.72 -8.65 -5.70
N THR A 43 7.26 -9.65 -4.94
CA THR A 43 8.14 -10.49 -4.11
C THR A 43 8.57 -11.78 -4.78
N TRP A 44 7.83 -12.25 -5.79
CA TRP A 44 8.06 -13.55 -6.43
C TRP A 44 8.46 -13.47 -7.91
N THR A 45 8.22 -12.36 -8.60
CA THR A 45 8.63 -12.17 -9.99
C THR A 45 9.81 -11.20 -10.07
N PRO A 46 10.62 -11.23 -11.15
CA PRO A 46 11.68 -10.25 -11.36
C PRO A 46 11.14 -8.88 -11.81
N ALA A 47 9.96 -8.47 -11.34
CA ALA A 47 9.34 -7.18 -11.69
C ALA A 47 10.15 -5.97 -11.20
N SER A 48 10.89 -6.13 -10.09
CA SER A 48 11.76 -5.09 -9.52
C SER A 48 13.13 -5.67 -9.13
N VAL A 49 13.12 -6.67 -8.24
CA VAL A 49 14.32 -7.40 -7.79
C VAL A 49 14.13 -8.90 -8.03
N PRO A 50 15.19 -9.73 -7.99
CA PRO A 50 15.02 -11.18 -7.99
C PRO A 50 14.08 -11.64 -6.86
N PRO A 51 13.39 -12.78 -7.01
CA PRO A 51 12.44 -13.27 -6.01
C PRO A 51 13.06 -13.32 -4.60
N VAL A 52 12.36 -12.74 -3.62
CA VAL A 52 12.90 -12.54 -2.25
C VAL A 52 12.31 -13.50 -1.21
N LEU A 53 11.21 -14.18 -1.55
CA LEU A 53 10.53 -15.13 -0.68
C LEU A 53 10.83 -16.58 -1.08
N ASP A 54 10.72 -17.48 -0.11
CA ASP A 54 10.85 -18.91 -0.36
C ASP A 54 9.64 -19.47 -1.14
N ILE A 55 9.86 -20.58 -1.86
CA ILE A 55 8.85 -21.19 -2.73
C ILE A 55 7.55 -21.53 -1.97
N LYS A 56 7.64 -22.02 -0.73
CA LYS A 56 6.47 -22.43 0.03
C LYS A 56 5.59 -21.22 0.34
N THR A 57 6.19 -20.11 0.74
CA THR A 57 5.49 -18.84 0.97
C THR A 57 4.83 -18.33 -0.30
N CYS A 58 5.55 -18.33 -1.43
CA CYS A 58 4.98 -17.86 -2.70
C CYS A 58 3.84 -18.72 -3.22
N VAL A 59 3.88 -20.04 -3.03
CA VAL A 59 2.77 -20.93 -3.37
C VAL A 59 1.53 -20.62 -2.52
N ALA A 60 1.70 -20.36 -1.22
CA ALA A 60 0.61 -19.97 -0.35
C ALA A 60 0.00 -18.61 -0.76
N MET A 61 0.84 -17.62 -1.07
CA MET A 61 0.39 -16.31 -1.56
C MET A 61 -0.38 -16.43 -2.88
N LYS A 62 0.16 -17.18 -3.85
CA LYS A 62 -0.49 -17.42 -5.15
C LYS A 62 -1.88 -18.04 -4.99
N ALA A 63 -2.05 -18.95 -4.03
CA ALA A 63 -3.34 -19.55 -3.74
C ALA A 63 -4.32 -18.56 -3.07
N ALA A 64 -3.81 -17.57 -2.33
CA ALA A 64 -4.61 -16.54 -1.68
C ALA A 64 -5.06 -15.40 -2.62
N VAL A 65 -4.28 -15.09 -3.66
CA VAL A 65 -4.53 -13.97 -4.61
C VAL A 65 -5.96 -13.96 -5.16
N PRO A 66 -6.50 -15.04 -5.78
CA PRO A 66 -7.83 -14.98 -6.38
C PRO A 66 -8.95 -14.70 -5.37
N ARG A 67 -8.79 -15.19 -4.14
CA ARG A 67 -9.74 -14.94 -3.05
C ARG A 67 -9.63 -13.49 -2.57
N CYS A 68 -8.41 -12.97 -2.44
CA CYS A 68 -8.18 -11.59 -2.05
C CYS A 68 -8.83 -10.61 -3.04
N GLU A 69 -8.54 -10.76 -4.33
CA GLU A 69 -9.09 -9.90 -5.39
C GLU A 69 -10.62 -9.92 -5.40
N LYS A 70 -11.21 -11.11 -5.38
CA LYS A 70 -12.66 -11.27 -5.37
C LYS A 70 -13.29 -10.60 -4.16
N TRP A 71 -12.75 -10.85 -2.96
CA TRP A 71 -13.36 -10.34 -1.74
C TRP A 71 -13.23 -8.82 -1.62
N LEU A 72 -12.07 -8.27 -1.98
CA LEU A 72 -11.89 -6.82 -2.06
C LEU A 72 -12.87 -6.19 -3.07
N TYR A 73 -13.07 -6.81 -4.23
CA TYR A 73 -14.01 -6.30 -5.22
C TYR A 73 -15.44 -6.30 -4.68
N ASP A 74 -15.92 -7.45 -4.23
CA ASP A 74 -17.30 -7.64 -3.79
C ASP A 74 -17.62 -6.73 -2.59
N SER A 75 -16.71 -6.65 -1.59
CA SER A 75 -16.97 -5.89 -0.36
C SER A 75 -16.62 -4.41 -0.46
N CYS A 76 -15.46 -4.05 -1.03
CA CYS A 76 -14.99 -2.66 -1.04
C CYS A 76 -15.50 -1.84 -2.22
N LYS A 77 -15.77 -2.47 -3.37
CA LYS A 77 -16.08 -1.76 -4.62
C LYS A 77 -17.51 -1.94 -5.10
N GLU A 78 -18.06 -3.14 -4.99
CA GLU A 78 -19.44 -3.39 -5.44
C GLU A 78 -20.45 -2.91 -4.38
N VAL A 79 -20.31 -3.36 -3.14
CA VAL A 79 -21.31 -3.12 -2.09
C VAL A 79 -20.93 -1.94 -1.17
N PHE A 80 -19.66 -1.52 -1.15
CA PHE A 80 -19.12 -0.51 -0.21
C PHE A 80 -19.43 -0.86 1.26
N ASP A 81 -19.40 -2.15 1.59
CA ASP A 81 -19.56 -2.63 2.97
C ASP A 81 -18.26 -2.38 3.74
N SER A 82 -18.29 -1.43 4.67
CA SER A 82 -17.10 -1.04 5.43
C SER A 82 -16.54 -2.19 6.28
N ILE A 83 -17.41 -3.03 6.85
CA ILE A 83 -16.98 -4.16 7.70
C ILE A 83 -16.43 -5.26 6.82
N GLY A 84 -17.17 -5.67 5.79
CA GLY A 84 -16.71 -6.67 4.83
C GLY A 84 -15.39 -6.26 4.17
N CYS A 85 -15.26 -4.98 3.81
CA CYS A 85 -14.05 -4.45 3.22
C CYS A 85 -12.86 -4.51 4.19
N ALA A 86 -13.04 -4.11 5.46
CA ALA A 86 -11.99 -4.20 6.46
C ALA A 86 -11.51 -5.66 6.67
N VAL A 87 -12.44 -6.62 6.66
CA VAL A 87 -12.12 -8.05 6.78
C VAL A 87 -11.39 -8.55 5.53
N ALA A 88 -11.83 -8.15 4.34
CA ALA A 88 -11.15 -8.49 3.08
C ALA A 88 -9.72 -7.95 3.03
N VAL A 89 -9.52 -6.67 3.38
CA VAL A 89 -8.21 -6.03 3.50
C VAL A 89 -7.33 -6.79 4.48
N LYS A 90 -7.85 -7.14 5.65
CA LYS A 90 -7.10 -7.93 6.65
C LYS A 90 -6.67 -9.29 6.09
N PHE A 91 -7.58 -10.02 5.43
CA PHE A 91 -7.25 -11.31 4.83
C PHE A 91 -6.11 -11.17 3.82
N CYS A 92 -6.21 -10.19 2.93
CA CYS A 92 -5.19 -9.91 1.91
C CYS A 92 -3.85 -9.51 2.54
N ALA A 93 -3.85 -8.60 3.51
CA ALA A 93 -2.66 -8.18 4.23
C ALA A 93 -1.97 -9.36 4.92
N ASP A 94 -2.71 -10.18 5.66
CA ASP A 94 -2.14 -11.31 6.41
C ASP A 94 -1.53 -12.38 5.51
N ASN A 95 -2.14 -12.65 4.34
CA ASN A 95 -1.75 -13.77 3.49
C ASN A 95 -0.83 -13.38 2.31
N ILE A 96 -0.75 -12.09 1.97
CA ILE A 96 0.00 -11.60 0.80
C ILE A 96 0.96 -10.49 1.20
N GLY A 97 0.54 -9.51 1.99
CA GLY A 97 1.40 -8.38 2.39
C GLY A 97 2.45 -8.73 3.45
N LEU A 98 1.99 -9.21 4.61
CA LEU A 98 2.84 -9.48 5.79
C LEU A 98 3.96 -10.52 5.59
N PRO A 99 3.85 -11.53 4.70
CA PRO A 99 4.96 -12.46 4.46
C PRO A 99 6.28 -11.77 4.10
N PHE A 100 6.26 -10.59 3.47
CA PHE A 100 7.45 -9.82 3.15
C PHE A 100 8.33 -9.54 4.39
N ASN A 101 7.72 -9.32 5.56
CA ASN A 101 8.45 -9.01 6.80
C ASN A 101 9.43 -10.12 7.22
N SER A 102 9.17 -11.37 6.80
CA SER A 102 10.06 -12.51 7.09
C SER A 102 11.40 -12.44 6.35
N THR A 103 11.50 -11.62 5.30
CA THR A 103 12.73 -11.46 4.51
C THR A 103 13.80 -10.65 5.25
N GLY A 104 13.41 -9.78 6.19
CA GLY A 104 14.30 -8.79 6.79
C GLY A 104 14.76 -7.69 5.83
N LEU A 105 14.22 -7.62 4.62
CA LEU A 105 14.52 -6.56 3.66
C LEU A 105 13.80 -5.27 4.03
N ASN A 106 14.34 -4.15 3.55
CA ASN A 106 13.72 -2.84 3.72
C ASN A 106 12.45 -2.75 2.84
N ALA A 107 11.31 -2.44 3.45
CA ALA A 107 10.02 -2.32 2.76
C ALA A 107 9.94 -1.12 1.81
N TRP A 108 10.81 -0.12 2.00
CA TRP A 108 10.92 1.07 1.15
C TRP A 108 11.93 0.85 0.00
N ASP A 109 12.88 -0.07 0.18
CA ASP A 109 13.90 -0.42 -0.81
C ASP A 109 14.29 -1.90 -0.69
N MET A 110 13.66 -2.74 -1.50
CA MET A 110 13.86 -4.20 -1.47
C MET A 110 15.29 -4.64 -1.87
N THR A 111 16.16 -3.73 -2.31
CA THR A 111 17.58 -4.04 -2.58
C THR A 111 18.44 -4.02 -1.32
N LYS A 112 17.89 -3.56 -0.18
CA LYS A 112 18.60 -3.38 1.08
C LYS A 112 18.02 -4.26 2.19
N ILE A 113 18.86 -4.59 3.15
CA ILE A 113 18.44 -5.15 4.43
C ILE A 113 17.90 -4.02 5.30
N CYS A 114 16.87 -4.29 6.10
CA CYS A 114 16.37 -3.34 7.07
C CYS A 114 17.32 -3.27 8.28
N GLU A 115 18.00 -2.14 8.48
CA GLU A 115 19.03 -1.98 9.51
C GLU A 115 18.50 -1.43 10.86
N GLY A 116 17.19 -1.18 10.97
CA GLY A 116 16.55 -0.73 12.20
C GLY A 116 15.11 -0.27 11.98
N ILE A 117 14.15 -0.91 12.62
CA ILE A 117 12.71 -0.57 12.44
C ILE A 117 12.39 0.80 13.02
N GLU A 118 13.07 1.20 14.10
CA GLU A 118 12.85 2.48 14.78
C GLU A 118 13.16 3.68 13.86
N ASP A 119 14.14 3.53 12.97
CA ASP A 119 14.52 4.53 11.97
C ASP A 119 13.94 4.22 10.57
N ASN A 120 12.81 3.51 10.50
CA ASN A 120 12.16 3.12 9.24
C ASN A 120 13.11 2.43 8.24
N CYS A 121 14.03 1.61 8.73
CA CYS A 121 15.06 0.90 7.96
C CYS A 121 16.15 1.80 7.32
N TYR A 122 16.26 3.06 7.73
CA TYR A 122 17.28 4.02 7.25
C TYR A 122 18.01 4.66 8.44
N PRO A 123 19.15 4.10 8.88
CA PRO A 123 19.91 4.62 10.02
C PRO A 123 20.33 6.09 9.89
N GLU A 124 20.49 6.57 8.66
CA GLU A 124 20.78 7.98 8.36
C GLU A 124 19.66 8.94 8.77
N THR A 125 18.45 8.44 9.00
CA THR A 125 17.31 9.23 9.48
C THR A 125 17.20 9.29 11.00
N SER A 126 18.09 8.60 11.72
CA SER A 126 18.06 8.57 13.18
C SER A 126 18.27 9.96 13.76
N GLY A 127 17.33 10.41 14.60
CA GLY A 127 17.33 11.75 15.20
C GLY A 127 16.69 12.85 14.36
N VAL A 128 16.09 12.51 13.22
CA VAL A 128 15.18 13.42 12.49
C VAL A 128 13.76 13.16 13.01
N ASP A 129 13.14 14.16 13.64
CA ASP A 129 11.76 14.06 14.07
C ASP A 129 10.85 13.82 12.86
N ALA A 130 9.96 12.83 12.95
CA ALA A 130 8.91 12.64 11.96
C ALA A 130 8.00 13.88 11.96
N VAL A 131 7.99 14.61 10.84
CA VAL A 131 7.14 15.79 10.61
C VAL A 131 5.68 15.39 10.49
#